data_AF-A0A954EBP0-F1
#
_entry.id   AF-A0A954EBP0-F1
#
_cell.length_a   1.000
_cell.length_b   1.000
_cell.length_c   1.000
_cell.angle_alpha   90.00
_cell.angle_beta   90.00
_cell.angle_gamma   90.00
#
_symmetry.space_group_name_H-M   'P 1'
#
loop_
_entity.id
_entity.type
_entity.pdbx_description
1 polymer ?
#
loop_
_entity_poly.entity_id
_entity_poly.type
_entity_poly.pdbx_seq_one_letter_code
_entity_poly.pdbx_strand_id
1 'polypeptide(L)'
;MNYLKTLLACGLLSMLCTASFGEEISDYWKFILKRPAKGWQQEQFDDSRWREGYGGFGTRGTPGARVGTKWETDDIWMRKAFELETVPAKPALLVHHDEDAEIFINGKPVANLKGYTTEFVVVPIAEEDRSALKTGKNILAVHCHQTGGGQFIDVHVVDSEHIPALPPAHRSTKPYVSELITHWGAEVTPENAWTEYPRPQLRRKDWTNLNGHWDYAVTSITEHVKPAHWEGQILVPYCLESKLGGVQRLLDESEALWYHRSFQASKSPEKRLLLNFEAVDYRCEVFVNGQSVGKHTGGNIPFFFDISHAIVDGENELLVRVEDATEQFQLRGKQVLDAHGIWYTQVSGIWQTVWLEEVPALFAEKIKIETITNGEVTIHLTANGRISGQLDVIATVRLNGKEITHKKGSGNQLTLNIPNPQLWTPDTPTLYDLELHLNGDVVHSYFGIREVGKTKDAAGHWRFTLNGQPIFHWGPLDQGWWPDGLLTPPSDEGMLFDIEWLKSAGFNMIRKHIKVEPRRYYYHCDRVGMMVWQDQVSGGTGKFWPRWTRLDPNPTDAEWPEEQHEQFMRELDWMITSLESHPSIVTWVPFNEAWGQHKTIEVGRWTSERDPSRLVNIASG
;
A
#
# COMPACT_ATOMS: atom_id res chain seq x y z
N MET A 1 49.98 31.38 44.94
CA MET A 1 51.16 31.74 44.13
C MET A 1 50.82 31.36 42.69
N ASN A 2 50.12 32.21 41.93
CA ASN A 2 50.59 33.45 41.31
C ASN A 2 51.86 33.27 40.45
N TYR A 3 51.64 33.44 39.14
CA TYR A 3 52.47 34.02 38.07
C TYR A 3 52.75 33.07 36.88
N LEU A 4 52.10 33.17 35.71
CA LEU A 4 51.94 34.20 34.65
C LEU A 4 52.93 34.00 33.47
N LYS A 5 52.34 33.91 32.26
CA LYS A 5 52.87 34.13 30.90
C LYS A 5 53.85 33.08 30.32
N THR A 6 53.42 32.40 29.26
CA THR A 6 53.88 32.59 27.86
C THR A 6 53.18 31.56 26.96
N LEU A 7 52.43 32.02 25.96
CA LEU A 7 52.32 31.44 24.59
C LEU A 7 51.15 32.09 23.85
N LEU A 8 51.46 33.17 23.14
CA LEU A 8 50.82 33.47 21.87
C LEU A 8 51.24 32.39 20.87
N ALA A 9 50.28 31.90 20.07
CA ALA A 9 50.40 31.42 18.69
C ALA A 9 49.70 30.07 18.45
N CYS A 10 49.07 30.02 17.28
CA CYS A 10 48.61 28.85 16.53
C CYS A 10 47.23 28.28 16.90
N GLY A 11 46.23 28.83 16.20
CA GLY A 11 44.91 28.25 16.04
C GLY A 11 44.11 29.02 14.98
N LEU A 12 44.72 29.32 13.82
CA LEU A 12 43.97 29.75 12.64
C LEU A 12 43.10 28.55 12.24
N LEU A 13 41.82 28.57 12.61
CA LEU A 13 40.81 27.76 11.95
C LEU A 13 40.75 28.25 10.51
N SER A 14 41.23 27.42 9.59
CA SER A 14 40.93 27.53 8.17
C SER A 14 39.43 27.31 7.99
N MET A 15 38.64 28.39 8.05
CA MET A 15 37.39 28.46 7.30
C MET A 15 37.78 28.43 5.81
N LEU A 16 37.96 27.23 5.27
CA LEU A 16 37.77 27.02 3.84
C LEU A 16 36.27 27.12 3.61
N CYS A 17 35.82 28.37 3.46
CA CYS A 17 34.58 28.67 2.78
C CYS A 17 34.80 28.26 1.33
N THR A 18 34.46 27.03 0.99
CA THR A 18 34.21 26.67 -0.41
C THR A 18 32.93 27.41 -0.77
N ALA A 19 33.08 28.62 -1.32
CA ALA A 19 32.02 29.26 -2.06
C ALA A 19 31.65 28.28 -3.19
N SER A 20 30.51 27.61 -3.03
CA SER A 20 29.89 26.86 -4.10
C SER A 20 29.48 27.87 -5.16
N PHE A 21 30.29 28.02 -6.20
CA PHE A 21 29.95 28.76 -7.42
C PHE A 21 28.97 27.94 -8.28
N GLY A 22 27.90 27.44 -7.67
CA GLY A 22 26.83 26.72 -8.35
C GLY A 22 25.57 27.54 -8.23
N GLU A 23 25.15 28.16 -9.34
CA GLU A 23 23.81 28.72 -9.47
C GLU A 23 22.79 27.61 -9.14
N GLU A 24 21.93 27.84 -8.15
CA GLU A 24 20.96 26.82 -7.71
C GLU A 24 19.95 26.59 -8.83
N ILE A 25 19.90 25.35 -9.34
CA ILE A 25 18.99 25.02 -10.44
C ILE A 25 17.56 25.05 -9.92
N SER A 26 16.80 26.05 -10.34
CA SER A 26 15.35 26.03 -10.15
C SER A 26 14.74 24.96 -11.03
N ASP A 27 14.31 23.84 -10.42
CA ASP A 27 13.65 22.73 -11.12
C ASP A 27 12.12 22.87 -11.12
N TYR A 28 11.58 24.07 -10.92
CA TYR A 28 10.14 24.31 -10.84
C TYR A 28 9.62 25.13 -12.03
N TRP A 29 8.56 24.65 -12.65
CA TRP A 29 8.02 25.18 -13.89
C TRP A 29 6.52 25.45 -13.79
N LYS A 30 6.09 26.50 -14.50
CA LYS A 30 4.70 26.67 -14.89
C LYS A 30 4.50 26.15 -16.30
N PHE A 31 3.42 25.43 -16.56
CA PHE A 31 3.14 24.83 -17.86
C PHE A 31 1.66 24.82 -18.26
N ILE A 32 1.42 24.69 -19.56
CA ILE A 32 0.09 24.47 -20.15
C ILE A 32 0.21 23.53 -21.35
N LEU A 33 -0.80 22.69 -21.56
CA LEU A 33 -0.85 21.69 -22.63
C LEU A 33 -1.70 22.12 -23.84
N LYS A 34 -2.09 23.40 -23.84
CA LYS A 34 -2.86 24.04 -24.93
C LYS A 34 -2.15 25.32 -25.30
N ARG A 35 -2.16 25.64 -26.59
CA ARG A 35 -1.45 26.80 -27.13
C ARG A 35 -1.81 28.08 -26.35
N PRO A 36 -0.83 28.74 -25.70
CA PRO A 36 -1.07 29.94 -24.92
C PRO A 36 -1.30 31.17 -25.81
N ALA A 37 -1.67 32.29 -25.18
CA ALA A 37 -1.79 33.57 -25.86
C ALA A 37 -0.43 34.05 -26.41
N LYS A 38 -0.48 34.97 -27.39
CA LYS A 38 0.74 35.55 -27.98
C LYS A 38 1.58 36.25 -26.91
N GLY A 39 2.91 36.16 -27.03
CA GLY A 39 3.84 36.78 -26.09
C GLY A 39 4.07 35.98 -24.81
N TRP A 40 3.63 34.72 -24.74
CA TRP A 40 3.85 33.83 -23.59
C TRP A 40 5.34 33.63 -23.22
N GLN A 41 6.26 33.88 -24.13
CA GLN A 41 7.70 33.83 -23.89
C GLN A 41 8.25 35.09 -23.18
N GLN A 42 7.46 36.17 -23.09
CA GLN A 42 7.91 37.48 -22.58
C GLN A 42 7.90 37.55 -21.05
N GLU A 43 8.81 38.33 -20.47
CA GLU A 43 8.98 38.47 -19.02
C GLU A 43 7.69 38.85 -18.28
N GLN A 44 6.89 39.73 -18.89
CA GLN A 44 5.70 40.33 -18.27
C GLN A 44 4.42 39.51 -18.49
N PHE A 45 4.51 38.32 -19.09
CA PHE A 45 3.32 37.51 -19.39
C PHE A 45 2.70 36.92 -18.11
N ASP A 46 1.38 37.06 -17.98
CA ASP A 46 0.61 36.50 -16.87
C ASP A 46 0.36 35.00 -17.06
N ASP A 47 1.09 34.20 -16.29
CA ASP A 47 0.98 32.75 -16.21
C ASP A 47 0.35 32.26 -14.89
N SER A 48 -0.36 33.13 -14.17
CA SER A 48 -1.01 32.79 -12.89
C SER A 48 -2.00 31.63 -12.99
N ARG A 49 -2.53 31.35 -14.19
CA ARG A 49 -3.49 30.27 -14.47
C ARG A 49 -2.84 29.01 -15.05
N TRP A 50 -1.53 28.98 -15.21
CA TRP A 50 -0.81 27.81 -15.70
C TRP A 50 -0.69 26.78 -14.58
N ARG A 51 -0.56 25.51 -14.96
CA ARG A 51 -0.30 24.43 -14.00
C ARG A 51 1.15 24.54 -13.52
N GLU A 52 1.43 23.95 -12.38
CA GLU A 52 2.76 23.92 -11.77
C GLU A 52 3.29 22.49 -11.73
N GLY A 53 4.60 22.31 -11.95
CA GLY A 53 5.25 21.00 -11.95
C GLY A 53 6.76 21.11 -11.84
N TYR A 54 7.40 20.04 -11.39
CA TYR A 54 8.86 19.93 -11.36
C TYR A 54 9.42 19.56 -12.74
N GLY A 55 10.67 19.94 -12.98
CA GLY A 55 11.38 19.79 -14.24
C GLY A 55 11.51 18.35 -14.70
N GLY A 56 11.78 18.23 -16.00
CA GLY A 56 11.68 16.96 -16.69
C GLY A 56 10.25 16.49 -16.87
N PHE A 57 9.69 16.93 -17.99
CA PHE A 57 8.32 16.65 -18.38
C PHE A 57 8.31 15.51 -19.38
N GLY A 58 7.64 14.40 -19.06
CA GLY A 58 7.58 13.28 -19.99
C GLY A 58 6.97 12.00 -19.43
N THR A 59 7.26 10.89 -20.11
CA THR A 59 6.82 9.56 -19.70
C THR A 59 7.83 8.89 -18.75
N ARG A 60 7.36 8.36 -17.60
CA ARG A 60 8.23 7.64 -16.66
C ARG A 60 8.85 6.41 -17.31
N GLY A 61 10.13 6.18 -17.05
CA GLY A 61 10.90 5.07 -17.63
C GLY A 61 11.54 5.37 -19.00
N THR A 62 11.42 6.60 -19.51
CA THR A 62 12.20 7.05 -20.67
C THR A 62 13.71 7.02 -20.33
N PRO A 63 14.56 6.34 -21.12
CA PRO A 63 15.98 6.21 -20.82
C PRO A 63 16.67 7.58 -20.63
N GLY A 64 17.46 7.74 -19.58
CA GLY A 64 18.17 8.99 -19.28
C GLY A 64 17.30 10.17 -18.84
N ALA A 65 15.97 9.99 -18.76
CA ALA A 65 15.03 11.04 -18.39
C ALA A 65 14.90 11.16 -16.86
N ARG A 66 15.01 12.40 -16.37
CA ARG A 66 14.62 12.76 -15.00
C ARG A 66 13.17 13.21 -15.05
N VAL A 67 12.18 12.38 -14.74
CA VAL A 67 10.76 12.78 -14.90
C VAL A 67 10.15 13.27 -13.59
N GLY A 68 10.12 14.58 -13.38
CA GLY A 68 9.42 15.20 -12.24
C GLY A 68 7.92 15.38 -12.49
N THR A 69 7.53 15.67 -13.73
CA THR A 69 6.13 15.88 -14.12
C THR A 69 5.73 15.05 -15.33
N LYS A 70 4.56 14.41 -15.29
CA LYS A 70 4.05 13.63 -16.42
C LYS A 70 3.55 14.53 -17.54
N TRP A 71 3.90 14.21 -18.78
CA TRP A 71 3.39 14.88 -19.99
C TRP A 71 3.14 13.84 -21.10
N GLU A 72 1.92 13.85 -21.66
CA GLU A 72 1.42 12.85 -22.62
C GLU A 72 0.66 13.46 -23.82
N THR A 73 0.85 14.75 -24.11
CA THR A 73 0.17 15.45 -25.22
C THR A 73 1.16 15.88 -26.30
N ASP A 74 0.70 16.13 -27.52
CA ASP A 74 1.56 16.56 -28.63
C ASP A 74 2.34 17.84 -28.34
N ASP A 75 1.79 18.74 -27.53
CA ASP A 75 2.45 20.02 -27.21
C ASP A 75 2.54 20.26 -25.70
N ILE A 76 3.63 20.90 -25.29
CA ILE A 76 3.79 21.55 -23.99
C ILE A 76 4.42 22.93 -24.15
N TRP A 77 3.85 23.91 -23.45
CA TRP A 77 4.46 25.21 -23.25
C TRP A 77 4.80 25.34 -21.78
N MET A 78 6.05 25.66 -21.46
CA MET A 78 6.52 25.79 -20.09
C MET A 78 7.39 27.03 -19.92
N ARG A 79 7.38 27.57 -18.71
CA ARG A 79 8.21 28.71 -18.32
C ARG A 79 8.60 28.68 -16.86
N LYS A 80 9.79 29.16 -16.56
CA LYS A 80 10.28 29.34 -15.20
C LYS A 80 11.08 30.62 -15.06
N ALA A 81 11.07 31.17 -13.84
CA ALA A 81 11.98 32.23 -13.46
C ALA A 81 13.25 31.64 -12.87
N PHE A 82 14.40 32.27 -13.14
CA PHE A 82 15.67 31.94 -12.51
C PHE A 82 16.46 33.23 -12.27
N GLU A 83 17.37 33.22 -11.29
CA GLU A 83 18.16 34.39 -10.93
C GLU A 83 19.63 34.16 -11.18
N LEU A 84 20.25 35.11 -11.89
CA LEU A 84 21.68 35.12 -12.17
C LEU A 84 22.39 36.16 -11.31
N GLU A 85 23.29 35.74 -10.43
CA GLU A 85 24.19 36.68 -9.75
C GLU A 85 25.13 37.36 -10.75
N THR A 86 25.66 36.58 -11.70
CA THR A 86 26.46 37.05 -12.84
C THR A 86 26.12 36.23 -14.07
N VAL A 87 26.13 36.84 -15.25
CA VAL A 87 25.93 36.10 -16.51
C VAL A 87 27.15 35.19 -16.76
N PRO A 88 26.97 33.90 -17.07
CA PRO A 88 28.07 32.97 -17.29
C PRO A 88 29.01 33.42 -18.41
N ALA A 89 30.29 33.07 -18.33
CA ALA A 89 31.26 33.43 -19.35
C ALA A 89 31.00 32.69 -20.67
N LYS A 90 30.55 31.43 -20.56
CA LYS A 90 30.17 30.57 -21.68
C LYS A 90 28.77 30.01 -21.47
N PRO A 91 27.73 30.85 -21.59
CA PRO A 91 26.37 30.46 -21.30
C PRO A 91 25.91 29.40 -22.32
N ALA A 92 25.28 28.35 -21.81
CA ALA A 92 24.77 27.24 -22.58
C ALA A 92 23.42 26.77 -22.03
N LEU A 93 22.71 25.98 -22.81
CA LEU A 93 21.53 25.24 -22.40
C LEU A 93 21.95 23.79 -22.12
N LEU A 94 21.63 23.28 -20.94
CA LEU A 94 21.68 21.85 -20.64
C LEU A 94 20.28 21.29 -20.94
N VAL A 95 20.17 20.47 -21.99
CA VAL A 95 18.88 20.05 -22.54
C VAL A 95 18.82 18.54 -22.73
N HIS A 96 17.70 17.93 -22.34
CA HIS A 96 17.32 16.61 -22.82
C HIS A 96 15.90 16.72 -23.36
N HIS A 97 15.73 16.40 -24.64
CA HIS A 97 14.47 16.58 -25.34
C HIS A 97 14.19 15.40 -26.27
N ASP A 98 12.92 15.10 -26.47
CA ASP A 98 12.44 14.19 -27.48
C ASP A 98 11.57 14.97 -28.47
N GLU A 99 12.04 15.04 -29.71
CA GLU A 99 11.54 15.87 -30.81
C GLU A 99 11.77 17.38 -30.67
N ASP A 100 10.94 18.18 -31.33
CA ASP A 100 11.26 19.57 -31.64
C ASP A 100 11.05 20.47 -30.42
N ALA A 101 12.05 21.29 -30.09
CA ALA A 101 11.98 22.22 -28.95
C ALA A 101 12.43 23.64 -29.34
N GLU A 102 11.57 24.62 -29.09
CA GLU A 102 11.87 26.05 -29.24
C GLU A 102 12.12 26.66 -27.86
N ILE A 103 13.28 27.26 -27.67
CA ILE A 103 13.72 27.78 -26.37
C ILE A 103 13.95 29.30 -26.46
N PHE A 104 13.41 30.01 -25.48
CA PHE A 104 13.43 31.46 -25.39
C PHE A 104 13.96 31.90 -24.03
N ILE A 105 14.75 32.96 -24.01
CA ILE A 105 15.19 33.65 -22.79
C ILE A 105 14.73 35.10 -22.85
N ASN A 106 13.97 35.53 -21.84
CA ASN A 106 13.39 36.88 -21.77
C ASN A 106 12.66 37.30 -23.07
N GLY A 107 11.99 36.34 -23.70
CA GLY A 107 11.24 36.53 -24.94
C GLY A 107 12.05 36.48 -26.25
N LYS A 108 13.39 36.42 -26.18
CA LYS A 108 14.26 36.26 -27.35
C LYS A 108 14.48 34.76 -27.64
N PRO A 109 14.29 34.27 -28.88
CA PRO A 109 14.64 32.89 -29.23
C PRO A 109 16.15 32.68 -29.11
N VAL A 110 16.57 31.59 -28.47
CA VAL A 110 17.99 31.25 -28.26
C VAL A 110 18.35 29.85 -28.77
N ALA A 111 17.37 28.97 -29.00
CA ALA A 111 17.58 27.68 -29.66
C ALA A 111 16.30 27.17 -30.33
N ASN A 112 16.48 26.42 -31.41
CA ASN A 112 15.44 25.64 -32.09
C ASN A 112 16.02 24.25 -32.36
N LEU A 113 15.70 23.31 -31.49
CA LEU A 113 16.22 21.95 -31.50
C LEU A 113 15.30 21.05 -32.31
N LYS A 114 15.89 20.10 -33.05
CA LYS A 114 15.20 19.15 -33.92
C LYS A 114 15.62 17.73 -33.58
N GLY A 115 14.71 16.77 -33.75
CA GLY A 115 14.97 15.37 -33.40
C GLY A 115 15.07 15.18 -31.89
N TYR A 116 15.80 14.17 -31.41
CA TYR A 116 15.81 13.81 -29.99
C TYR A 116 17.22 13.59 -29.45
N THR A 117 17.36 13.63 -28.13
CA THR A 117 18.54 13.17 -27.39
C THR A 117 18.15 12.03 -26.44
N THR A 118 19.12 11.20 -26.07
CA THR A 118 18.93 10.09 -25.09
C THR A 118 19.51 10.41 -23.71
N GLU A 119 20.14 11.58 -23.60
CA GLU A 119 20.77 12.11 -22.40
C GLU A 119 20.77 13.65 -22.46
N PHE A 120 21.20 14.29 -21.37
CA PHE A 120 21.40 15.73 -21.34
C PHE A 120 22.60 16.12 -22.19
N VAL A 121 22.36 17.03 -23.14
CA VAL A 121 23.39 17.62 -24.00
C VAL A 121 23.57 19.09 -23.68
N VAL A 122 24.79 19.60 -23.89
CA VAL A 122 25.10 21.01 -23.74
C VAL A 122 25.01 21.69 -25.10
N VAL A 123 24.11 22.67 -25.22
CA VAL A 123 23.90 23.49 -26.42
C VAL A 123 24.38 24.91 -26.12
N PRO A 124 25.55 25.34 -26.64
CA PRO A 124 26.05 26.70 -26.41
C PRO A 124 25.07 27.76 -26.91
N ILE A 125 24.87 28.83 -26.14
CA ILE A 125 24.10 29.99 -26.61
C ILE A 125 24.99 30.80 -27.57
N ALA A 126 24.51 31.01 -28.79
CA ALA A 126 25.20 31.74 -29.84
C ALA A 126 25.59 33.15 -29.36
N GLU A 127 26.75 33.66 -29.80
CA GLU A 127 27.30 34.93 -29.31
C GLU A 127 26.32 36.10 -29.50
N GLU A 128 25.61 36.14 -30.64
CA GLU A 128 24.56 37.12 -30.95
C GLU A 128 23.34 37.04 -30.04
N ASP A 129 23.14 35.92 -29.34
CA ASP A 129 22.00 35.64 -28.47
C ASP A 129 22.29 35.77 -26.98
N ARG A 130 23.56 35.87 -26.58
CA ARG A 130 23.97 36.02 -25.17
C ARG A 130 23.39 37.27 -24.51
N SER A 131 23.07 38.30 -25.28
CA SER A 131 22.40 39.51 -24.78
C SER A 131 20.98 39.27 -24.27
N ALA A 132 20.41 38.07 -24.47
CA ALA A 132 19.13 37.67 -23.88
C ALA A 132 19.21 37.53 -22.36
N LEU A 133 20.38 37.18 -21.81
CA LEU A 133 20.63 37.00 -20.38
C LEU A 133 20.98 38.34 -19.71
N LYS A 134 20.51 38.51 -18.48
CA LYS A 134 20.84 39.65 -17.62
C LYS A 134 21.13 39.20 -16.19
N THR A 135 21.91 39.98 -15.45
CA THR A 135 22.00 39.80 -13.99
C THR A 135 20.64 40.05 -13.34
N GLY A 136 20.33 39.28 -12.30
CA GLY A 136 19.04 39.27 -11.61
C GLY A 136 18.06 38.28 -12.23
N LYS A 137 16.76 38.60 -12.15
CA LYS A 137 15.68 37.72 -12.60
C LYS A 137 15.64 37.59 -14.13
N ASN A 138 15.55 36.36 -14.60
CA ASN A 138 15.35 35.99 -16.01
C ASN A 138 14.15 35.05 -16.14
N ILE A 139 13.58 34.97 -17.35
CA ILE A 139 12.56 33.98 -17.71
C ILE A 139 13.12 33.05 -18.78
N LEU A 140 13.06 31.75 -18.51
CA LEU A 140 13.26 30.69 -19.50
C LEU A 140 11.89 30.19 -19.93
N ALA A 141 11.65 30.13 -21.24
CA ALA A 141 10.40 29.67 -21.83
C ALA A 141 10.69 28.63 -22.92
N VAL A 142 9.95 27.53 -22.92
CA VAL A 142 10.16 26.39 -23.81
C VAL A 142 8.83 25.94 -24.40
N HIS A 143 8.81 25.70 -25.70
CA HIS A 143 7.75 24.99 -26.39
C HIS A 143 8.35 23.69 -26.93
N CYS A 144 7.77 22.55 -26.58
CA CYS A 144 8.16 21.27 -27.15
C CYS A 144 6.97 20.65 -27.87
N HIS A 145 7.20 20.21 -29.11
CA HIS A 145 6.24 19.56 -29.97
C HIS A 145 6.69 18.12 -30.23
N GLN A 146 5.78 17.20 -29.95
CA GLN A 146 5.97 15.76 -29.96
C GLN A 146 4.97 15.13 -30.94
N THR A 147 5.47 14.31 -31.84
CA THR A 147 4.73 13.61 -32.90
C THR A 147 4.80 12.08 -32.77
N GLY A 148 5.72 11.55 -31.95
CA GLY A 148 5.79 10.16 -31.48
C GLY A 148 7.17 9.82 -30.88
N GLY A 149 7.25 9.03 -29.82
CA GLY A 149 8.55 8.72 -29.20
C GLY A 149 8.47 8.42 -27.71
N GLY A 150 9.59 8.66 -27.01
CA GLY A 150 9.71 8.54 -25.55
C GLY A 150 9.15 9.72 -24.76
N GLN A 151 8.86 10.83 -25.43
CA GLN A 151 8.25 12.06 -24.93
C GLN A 151 8.92 12.60 -23.68
N PHE A 152 9.86 13.53 -23.88
CA PHE A 152 10.59 14.15 -22.78
C PHE A 152 11.05 15.57 -23.12
N ILE A 153 11.05 16.48 -22.15
CA ILE A 153 11.72 17.78 -22.25
C ILE A 153 12.18 18.25 -20.87
N ASP A 154 13.44 18.66 -20.79
CA ASP A 154 14.00 19.39 -19.66
C ASP A 154 15.11 20.35 -20.13
N VAL A 155 15.13 21.57 -19.58
CA VAL A 155 16.00 22.65 -20.04
C VAL A 155 16.52 23.47 -18.86
N HIS A 156 17.84 23.65 -18.80
CA HIS A 156 18.49 24.52 -17.81
C HIS A 156 19.47 25.47 -18.48
N VAL A 157 19.64 26.66 -17.93
CA VAL A 157 20.73 27.58 -18.32
C VAL A 157 21.92 27.26 -17.42
N VAL A 158 23.10 27.04 -18.02
CA VAL A 158 24.33 26.64 -17.32
C VAL A 158 25.55 27.34 -17.91
N ASP A 159 26.71 27.24 -17.25
CA ASP A 159 28.01 27.48 -17.87
C ASP A 159 28.53 26.18 -18.52
N SER A 160 28.88 26.22 -19.81
CA SER A 160 29.38 25.03 -20.53
C SER A 160 30.67 24.43 -19.96
N GLU A 161 31.46 25.18 -19.17
CA GLU A 161 32.67 24.69 -18.52
C GLU A 161 32.44 24.22 -17.08
N HIS A 162 31.28 24.57 -16.50
CA HIS A 162 30.91 24.26 -15.12
C HIS A 162 29.46 23.77 -15.07
N ILE A 163 29.23 22.58 -15.61
CA ILE A 163 27.89 21.98 -15.66
C ILE A 163 27.55 21.48 -14.24
N PRO A 164 26.51 22.01 -13.59
CA PRO A 164 26.09 21.54 -12.27
C PRO A 164 25.48 20.13 -12.37
N ALA A 165 25.57 19.37 -11.28
CA ALA A 165 24.77 18.16 -11.12
C ALA A 165 23.30 18.56 -10.98
N LEU A 166 22.43 17.97 -11.79
CA LEU A 166 20.99 18.20 -11.69
C LEU A 166 20.43 17.54 -10.41
N PRO A 167 19.48 18.17 -9.70
CA PRO A 167 18.81 17.53 -8.58
C PRO A 167 18.06 16.26 -9.02
N PRO A 168 17.74 15.31 -8.11
CA PRO A 168 16.86 14.18 -8.40
C PRO A 168 15.48 14.62 -8.91
N ALA A 169 14.77 13.74 -9.62
CA ALA A 169 13.41 14.04 -10.07
C ALA A 169 12.51 14.26 -8.85
N HIS A 170 11.92 15.45 -8.70
CA HIS A 170 10.94 15.70 -7.67
C HIS A 170 9.54 15.40 -8.20
N ARG A 171 8.84 14.44 -7.60
CA ARG A 171 7.42 14.22 -7.86
C ARG A 171 6.58 15.17 -6.98
N SER A 172 5.41 15.59 -7.47
CA SER A 172 4.42 16.22 -6.61
C SER A 172 4.01 15.28 -5.48
N THR A 173 4.19 15.71 -4.24
CA THR A 173 3.76 14.99 -3.02
C THR A 173 2.34 15.34 -2.59
N LYS A 174 1.61 16.14 -3.38
CA LYS A 174 0.23 16.54 -3.08
C LYS A 174 -0.79 15.57 -3.71
N PRO A 175 -1.61 14.86 -2.93
CA PRO A 175 -2.69 14.05 -3.46
C PRO A 175 -3.87 14.94 -3.90
N TYR A 176 -4.82 14.34 -4.61
CA TYR A 176 -6.14 14.95 -4.78
C TYR A 176 -6.83 15.05 -3.42
N VAL A 177 -7.28 16.25 -3.04
CA VAL A 177 -8.00 16.50 -1.80
C VAL A 177 -9.49 16.63 -2.10
N SER A 178 -10.29 15.71 -1.55
CA SER A 178 -11.74 15.72 -1.67
C SER A 178 -12.40 16.37 -0.45
N GLU A 179 -13.45 17.16 -0.69
CA GLU A 179 -14.34 17.61 0.40
C GLU A 179 -15.29 16.50 0.88
N LEU A 180 -15.49 15.45 0.08
CA LEU A 180 -16.38 14.34 0.41
C LEU A 180 -15.88 13.60 1.64
N ILE A 181 -16.76 13.47 2.63
CA ILE A 181 -16.57 12.67 3.85
C ILE A 181 -17.85 11.86 4.07
N THR A 182 -17.71 10.59 4.45
CA THR A 182 -18.86 9.78 4.85
C THR A 182 -19.37 10.24 6.23
N HIS A 183 -20.62 9.91 6.56
CA HIS A 183 -21.13 10.23 7.89
C HIS A 183 -20.39 9.46 8.99
N TRP A 184 -19.98 8.21 8.73
CA TRP A 184 -19.10 7.46 9.64
C TRP A 184 -17.73 8.13 9.79
N GLY A 185 -17.11 8.52 8.67
CA GLY A 185 -15.82 9.21 8.68
C GLY A 185 -15.85 10.53 9.45
N ALA A 186 -16.97 11.26 9.41
CA ALA A 186 -17.16 12.48 10.17
C ALA A 186 -17.24 12.26 11.70
N GLU A 187 -17.54 11.04 12.13
CA GLU A 187 -17.60 10.65 13.54
C GLU A 187 -16.28 10.05 14.06
N VAL A 188 -15.31 9.82 13.19
CA VAL A 188 -14.00 9.27 13.57
C VAL A 188 -13.22 10.27 14.41
N THR A 189 -12.70 9.77 15.53
CA THR A 189 -11.78 10.46 16.44
C THR A 189 -10.59 9.55 16.77
N PRO A 190 -9.51 10.10 17.37
CA PRO A 190 -8.38 9.30 17.84
C PRO A 190 -8.76 8.20 18.85
N GLU A 191 -9.85 8.39 19.58
CA GLU A 191 -10.31 7.48 20.64
C GLU A 191 -11.19 6.35 20.12
N ASN A 192 -11.84 6.52 18.96
CA ASN A 192 -12.76 5.53 18.40
C ASN A 192 -12.28 4.88 17.09
N ALA A 193 -11.12 5.29 16.56
CA ALA A 193 -10.58 4.76 15.31
C ALA A 193 -10.33 3.24 15.40
N TRP A 194 -11.26 2.45 14.84
CA TRP A 194 -11.18 0.99 14.76
C TRP A 194 -10.89 0.33 16.13
N THR A 195 -11.79 0.53 17.09
CA THR A 195 -11.67 0.01 18.47
C THR A 195 -12.09 -1.45 18.62
N GLU A 196 -12.56 -2.07 17.57
CA GLU A 196 -13.02 -3.45 17.58
C GLU A 196 -11.84 -4.41 17.49
N TYR A 197 -11.95 -5.58 18.14
CA TYR A 197 -10.90 -6.59 18.05
C TYR A 197 -10.70 -7.06 16.58
N PRO A 198 -9.48 -6.95 16.01
CA PRO A 198 -9.29 -7.11 14.55
C PRO A 198 -9.39 -8.55 14.04
N ARG A 199 -9.23 -9.55 14.91
CA ARG A 199 -9.12 -10.96 14.53
C ARG A 199 -10.26 -11.85 15.08
N PRO A 200 -11.51 -11.73 14.60
CA PRO A 200 -12.67 -12.48 15.13
C PRO A 200 -12.52 -14.01 15.22
N GLN A 201 -11.68 -14.62 14.38
CA GLN A 201 -11.43 -16.06 14.33
C GLN A 201 -10.41 -16.57 15.38
N LEU A 202 -9.71 -15.67 16.08
CA LEU A 202 -8.73 -16.00 17.11
C LEU A 202 -8.73 -14.91 18.19
N ARG A 203 -9.89 -14.73 18.85
CA ARG A 203 -10.13 -13.66 19.81
C ARG A 203 -9.67 -14.00 21.21
N ARG A 204 -8.89 -13.10 21.80
CA ARG A 204 -8.53 -13.09 23.21
C ARG A 204 -9.13 -11.90 23.94
N LYS A 205 -9.22 -12.02 25.26
CA LYS A 205 -9.76 -10.96 26.13
C LYS A 205 -8.74 -9.87 26.40
N ASP A 206 -7.48 -10.25 26.62
CA ASP A 206 -6.42 -9.35 27.07
C ASP A 206 -5.68 -8.77 25.85
N TRP A 207 -6.08 -7.58 25.44
CA TRP A 207 -5.48 -6.87 24.31
C TRP A 207 -5.57 -5.35 24.50
N THR A 208 -4.68 -4.62 23.84
CA THR A 208 -4.63 -3.16 23.86
C THR A 208 -4.59 -2.63 22.44
N ASN A 209 -5.58 -1.82 22.07
CA ASN A 209 -5.59 -1.13 20.79
C ASN A 209 -4.52 -0.03 20.77
N LEU A 210 -3.72 0.04 19.69
CA LEU A 210 -2.70 1.07 19.50
C LEU A 210 -3.05 2.11 18.42
N ASN A 211 -4.26 2.09 17.86
CA ASN A 211 -4.76 3.12 16.96
C ASN A 211 -4.90 4.48 17.67
N GLY A 212 -5.15 5.52 16.89
CA GLY A 212 -5.18 6.92 17.34
C GLY A 212 -4.03 7.71 16.74
N HIS A 213 -3.70 8.85 17.34
CA HIS A 213 -2.59 9.66 16.84
C HIS A 213 -1.23 9.03 17.10
N TRP A 214 -0.39 9.03 16.08
CA TRP A 214 1.03 8.71 16.13
C TRP A 214 1.78 9.90 15.56
N ASP A 215 2.96 10.18 16.09
CA ASP A 215 3.84 11.17 15.47
C ASP A 215 4.38 10.59 14.16
N TYR A 216 4.50 11.40 13.12
CA TYR A 216 5.06 10.97 11.84
C TYR A 216 6.17 11.89 11.34
N ALA A 217 7.07 11.34 10.51
CA ALA A 217 8.09 12.08 9.79
C ALA A 217 8.38 11.40 8.45
N VAL A 218 8.75 12.17 7.44
CA VAL A 218 9.23 11.65 6.16
C VAL A 218 10.72 11.97 6.01
N THR A 219 11.52 10.94 5.79
CA THR A 219 12.97 11.07 5.59
C THR A 219 13.38 10.57 4.22
N SER A 220 14.63 10.80 3.82
CA SER A 220 15.23 10.03 2.73
C SER A 220 15.14 8.52 3.03
N ILE A 221 14.89 7.71 2.02
CA ILE A 221 14.90 6.25 2.13
C ILE A 221 16.26 5.71 2.61
N THR A 222 17.35 6.44 2.39
CA THR A 222 18.68 6.04 2.86
C THR A 222 18.91 6.29 4.36
N GLU A 223 18.00 7.01 5.02
CA GLU A 223 18.06 7.28 6.46
C GLU A 223 17.40 6.13 7.23
N HIS A 224 18.23 5.39 7.98
CA HIS A 224 17.82 4.27 8.83
C HIS A 224 17.89 4.58 10.33
N VAL A 225 18.20 5.83 10.68
CA VAL A 225 18.26 6.30 12.07
C VAL A 225 16.96 7.01 12.40
N LYS A 226 16.48 6.85 13.63
CA LYS A 226 15.30 7.56 14.15
C LYS A 226 15.38 9.07 13.82
N PRO A 227 14.31 9.68 13.26
CA PRO A 227 14.26 11.12 13.00
C PRO A 227 14.46 11.93 14.28
N ALA A 228 15.21 13.03 14.17
CA ALA A 228 15.38 14.00 15.27
C ALA A 228 14.16 14.94 15.42
N HIS A 229 13.37 15.08 14.35
CA HIS A 229 12.21 15.95 14.27
C HIS A 229 11.01 15.20 13.71
N TRP A 230 9.84 15.39 14.32
CA TRP A 230 8.56 14.87 13.86
C TRP A 230 7.77 15.99 13.19
N GLU A 231 7.18 15.71 12.04
CA GLU A 231 6.47 16.71 11.22
C GLU A 231 5.07 17.03 11.76
N GLY A 232 4.43 16.05 12.41
CA GLY A 232 3.09 16.19 12.95
C GLY A 232 2.54 14.87 13.44
N GLN A 233 1.22 14.76 13.45
CA GLN A 233 0.51 13.54 13.85
C GLN A 233 -0.33 12.99 12.71
N ILE A 234 -0.35 11.67 12.58
CA ILE A 234 -1.21 10.91 11.66
C ILE A 234 -2.16 10.05 12.49
N LEU A 235 -3.42 9.95 12.05
CA LEU A 235 -4.41 9.09 12.70
C LEU A 235 -4.30 7.65 12.15
N VAL A 236 -3.68 6.76 12.92
CA VAL A 236 -3.62 5.31 12.62
C VAL A 236 -4.99 4.69 12.94
N PRO A 237 -5.55 3.82 12.07
CA PRO A 237 -4.87 3.13 10.98
C PRO A 237 -5.19 3.70 9.59
N TYR A 238 -5.35 5.01 9.45
CA TYR A 238 -5.56 5.62 8.13
C TYR A 238 -4.21 6.03 7.51
N CYS A 239 -4.07 5.76 6.22
CA CYS A 239 -2.83 6.01 5.49
C CYS A 239 -2.48 7.49 5.32
N LEU A 240 -1.20 7.76 4.99
CA LEU A 240 -0.63 9.10 4.81
C LEU A 240 -1.43 9.98 3.83
N GLU A 241 -1.95 9.36 2.78
CA GLU A 241 -2.66 10.02 1.69
C GLU A 241 -4.13 10.35 2.03
N SER A 242 -4.71 9.65 3.00
CA SER A 242 -6.14 9.74 3.29
C SER A 242 -6.54 11.01 4.05
N LYS A 243 -7.81 11.40 3.91
CA LYS A 243 -8.38 12.52 4.68
C LYS A 243 -8.48 12.19 6.16
N LEU A 244 -8.89 10.96 6.49
CA LEU A 244 -8.98 10.50 7.89
C LEU A 244 -7.63 10.40 8.57
N GLY A 245 -6.55 10.10 7.83
CA GLY A 245 -5.18 10.14 8.36
C GLY A 245 -4.73 11.55 8.76
N GLY A 246 -5.29 12.58 8.13
CA GLY A 246 -5.08 13.99 8.48
C GLY A 246 -3.84 14.64 7.86
N VAL A 247 -2.99 13.88 7.17
CA VAL A 247 -1.75 14.39 6.55
C VAL A 247 -1.95 14.79 5.09
N GLN A 248 -2.62 13.94 4.31
CA GLN A 248 -2.89 14.14 2.88
C GLN A 248 -1.61 14.47 2.07
N ARG A 249 -0.64 13.56 2.14
CA ARG A 249 0.64 13.62 1.41
C ARG A 249 0.91 12.29 0.69
N LEU A 250 1.37 12.35 -0.56
CA LEU A 250 1.85 11.19 -1.30
C LEU A 250 3.28 10.87 -0.86
N LEU A 251 3.58 9.61 -0.59
CA LEU A 251 4.95 9.13 -0.37
C LEU A 251 5.69 8.90 -1.70
N ASP A 252 6.94 9.33 -1.80
CA ASP A 252 7.81 9.03 -2.95
C ASP A 252 8.68 7.78 -2.70
N GLU A 253 9.06 7.05 -3.76
CA GLU A 253 9.88 5.84 -3.65
C GLU A 253 11.29 6.10 -3.07
N SER A 254 11.74 7.35 -3.11
CA SER A 254 12.99 7.81 -2.50
C SER A 254 12.85 8.20 -1.03
N GLU A 255 11.67 8.05 -0.44
CA GLU A 255 11.35 8.45 0.93
C GLU A 255 11.06 7.24 1.84
N ALA A 256 11.20 7.45 3.14
CA ALA A 256 10.73 6.55 4.18
C ALA A 256 9.78 7.28 5.13
N LEU A 257 8.65 6.65 5.44
CA LEU A 257 7.66 7.15 6.39
C LEU A 257 7.93 6.54 7.77
N TRP A 258 8.17 7.38 8.76
CA TRP A 258 8.36 6.99 10.14
C TRP A 258 7.12 7.27 10.96
N TYR A 259 6.81 6.35 11.87
CA TYR A 259 5.80 6.49 12.89
C TYR A 259 6.44 6.36 14.28
N HIS A 260 5.93 7.13 15.24
CA HIS A 260 6.31 7.05 16.65
C HIS A 260 5.09 7.09 17.56
N ARG A 261 5.10 6.21 18.57
CA ARG A 261 4.09 6.18 19.63
C ARG A 261 4.64 5.56 20.91
N SER A 262 4.17 6.05 22.05
CA SER A 262 4.40 5.41 23.35
C SER A 262 3.27 4.44 23.72
N PHE A 263 3.60 3.38 24.44
CA PHE A 263 2.63 2.44 25.02
C PHE A 263 3.04 1.98 26.42
N GLN A 264 2.07 1.56 27.22
CA GLN A 264 2.32 1.02 28.56
C GLN A 264 2.41 -0.50 28.49
N ALA A 265 3.41 -1.08 29.16
CA ALA A 265 3.55 -2.53 29.29
C ALA A 265 4.08 -2.91 30.68
N SER A 266 3.92 -4.18 31.04
CA SER A 266 4.50 -4.77 32.25
C SER A 266 5.11 -6.11 31.90
N LYS A 267 6.36 -6.35 32.32
CA LYS A 267 7.03 -7.61 32.12
C LYS A 267 6.38 -8.70 32.95
N SER A 268 6.22 -9.85 32.33
CA SER A 268 5.81 -11.07 32.99
C SER A 268 6.72 -12.22 32.54
N PRO A 269 7.25 -13.04 33.46
CA PRO A 269 7.97 -14.26 33.08
C PRO A 269 7.04 -15.37 32.58
N GLU A 270 5.73 -15.25 32.81
CA GLU A 270 4.72 -16.28 32.47
C GLU A 270 3.98 -15.97 31.16
N LYS A 271 3.97 -14.69 30.77
CA LYS A 271 3.30 -14.19 29.57
C LYS A 271 4.30 -13.66 28.56
N ARG A 272 3.85 -13.58 27.31
CA ARG A 272 4.51 -12.89 26.21
C ARG A 272 3.62 -11.72 25.78
N LEU A 273 4.26 -10.67 25.28
CA LEU A 273 3.57 -9.54 24.67
C LEU A 273 3.81 -9.59 23.15
N LEU A 274 2.73 -9.81 22.40
CA LEU A 274 2.74 -9.79 20.94
C LEU A 274 2.34 -8.40 20.46
N LEU A 275 3.14 -7.81 19.58
CA LEU A 275 2.77 -6.62 18.80
C LEU A 275 2.27 -7.09 17.44
N ASN A 276 1.01 -6.79 17.14
CA ASN A 276 0.32 -7.25 15.94
C ASN A 276 -0.01 -6.08 15.01
N PHE A 277 0.07 -6.34 13.71
CA PHE A 277 -0.34 -5.45 12.63
C PHE A 277 -1.31 -6.21 11.72
N GLU A 278 -2.45 -5.62 11.39
CA GLU A 278 -3.35 -6.20 10.37
C GLU A 278 -2.76 -6.00 8.96
N ALA A 279 -2.20 -4.82 8.66
CA ALA A 279 -1.53 -4.53 7.39
C ALA A 279 -0.69 -3.24 7.46
N VAL A 280 0.44 -3.23 6.74
CA VAL A 280 1.30 -2.06 6.52
C VAL A 280 1.75 -2.07 5.06
N ASP A 281 1.39 -1.05 4.27
CA ASP A 281 1.80 -0.96 2.87
C ASP A 281 3.12 -0.15 2.77
N TYR A 282 4.28 -0.70 2.36
CA TYR A 282 4.49 -2.06 1.87
C TYR A 282 5.57 -2.85 2.61
N ARG A 283 6.72 -2.22 2.90
CA ARG A 283 7.82 -2.82 3.67
C ARG A 283 8.02 -2.05 4.94
N CYS A 284 8.18 -2.74 6.07
CA CYS A 284 8.45 -2.05 7.31
C CYS A 284 9.53 -2.71 8.17
N GLU A 285 10.19 -1.89 8.98
CA GLU A 285 11.00 -2.31 10.11
C GLU A 285 10.40 -1.71 11.39
N VAL A 286 10.28 -2.54 12.43
CA VAL A 286 9.65 -2.15 13.70
C VAL A 286 10.70 -2.16 14.81
N PHE A 287 10.67 -1.13 15.64
CA PHE A 287 11.58 -0.98 16.78
C PHE A 287 10.81 -0.75 18.07
N VAL A 288 11.27 -1.39 19.15
CA VAL A 288 10.77 -1.16 20.51
C VAL A 288 11.94 -0.74 21.37
N ASN A 289 11.84 0.42 22.03
CA ASN A 289 12.91 1.00 22.86
C ASN A 289 14.28 1.05 22.16
N GLY A 290 14.29 1.45 20.88
CA GLY A 290 15.49 1.53 20.04
C GLY A 290 16.03 0.19 19.51
N GLN A 291 15.44 -0.95 19.89
CA GLN A 291 15.82 -2.27 19.39
C GLN A 291 14.91 -2.68 18.21
N SER A 292 15.50 -3.08 17.08
CA SER A 292 14.75 -3.69 15.96
C SER A 292 14.17 -5.03 16.40
N VAL A 293 12.86 -5.20 16.30
CA VAL A 293 12.12 -6.42 16.66
C VAL A 293 11.72 -7.26 15.45
N GLY A 294 11.82 -6.71 14.24
CA GLY A 294 11.61 -7.45 13.00
C GLY A 294 11.31 -6.59 11.77
N LYS A 295 11.23 -7.26 10.62
CA LYS A 295 10.90 -6.68 9.32
C LYS A 295 9.74 -7.43 8.67
N HIS A 296 8.96 -6.74 7.86
CA HIS A 296 7.86 -7.31 7.08
C HIS A 296 7.84 -6.76 5.65
N THR A 297 7.37 -7.58 4.71
CA THR A 297 7.13 -7.23 3.31
C THR A 297 5.79 -7.84 2.89
N GLY A 298 4.84 -7.00 2.47
CA GLY A 298 3.49 -7.41 2.09
C GLY A 298 2.46 -6.39 2.56
N GLY A 299 1.77 -5.73 1.62
CA GLY A 299 0.87 -4.62 1.94
C GLY A 299 -0.49 -5.05 2.47
N ASN A 300 -0.83 -6.33 2.36
CA ASN A 300 -2.20 -6.83 2.50
C ASN A 300 -2.34 -8.01 3.47
N ILE A 301 -1.27 -8.36 4.19
CA ILE A 301 -1.22 -9.55 5.04
C ILE A 301 -0.87 -9.19 6.49
N PRO A 302 -1.48 -9.87 7.48
CA PRO A 302 -1.21 -9.60 8.89
C PRO A 302 0.11 -10.24 9.33
N PHE A 303 0.75 -9.64 10.34
CA PHE A 303 1.96 -10.16 10.98
C PHE A 303 2.05 -9.75 12.44
N PHE A 304 2.93 -10.39 13.20
CA PHE A 304 3.18 -10.04 14.59
C PHE A 304 4.64 -10.28 14.98
N PHE A 305 5.08 -9.61 16.05
CA PHE A 305 6.39 -9.82 16.70
C PHE A 305 6.21 -10.10 18.19
N ASP A 306 6.97 -11.05 18.74
CA ASP A 306 7.10 -11.24 20.18
C ASP A 306 8.09 -10.21 20.74
N ILE A 307 7.56 -9.15 21.35
CA ILE A 307 8.34 -8.00 21.84
C ILE A 307 8.70 -8.11 23.32
N SER A 308 8.43 -9.26 23.96
CA SER A 308 8.62 -9.48 25.40
C SER A 308 10.05 -9.17 25.88
N HIS A 309 11.03 -9.39 25.00
CA HIS A 309 12.44 -9.17 25.29
C HIS A 309 12.87 -7.70 25.20
N ALA A 310 12.15 -6.87 24.42
CA ALA A 310 12.50 -5.49 24.12
C ALA A 310 11.77 -4.46 25.02
N ILE A 311 10.67 -4.85 25.67
CA ILE A 311 9.93 -3.96 26.56
C ILE A 311 10.65 -3.68 27.88
N VAL A 312 10.16 -2.69 28.62
CA VAL A 312 10.44 -2.37 30.03
C VAL A 312 9.12 -2.16 30.78
N ASP A 313 9.15 -2.18 32.11
CA ASP A 313 7.97 -1.86 32.93
C ASP A 313 7.62 -0.38 32.82
N GLY A 314 6.35 -0.08 32.57
CA GLY A 314 5.83 1.28 32.38
C GLY A 314 5.82 1.69 30.91
N GLU A 315 6.29 2.90 30.62
CA GLU A 315 6.24 3.48 29.29
C GLU A 315 7.33 2.89 28.38
N ASN A 316 6.93 2.56 27.15
CA ASN A 316 7.77 2.00 26.10
C ASN A 316 7.60 2.82 24.82
N GLU A 317 8.66 2.91 24.03
CA GLU A 317 8.66 3.55 22.72
C GLU A 317 8.46 2.51 21.61
N LEU A 318 7.57 2.82 20.66
CA LEU A 318 7.37 2.09 19.41
C LEU A 318 7.70 2.98 18.22
N LEU A 319 8.58 2.50 17.34
CA LEU A 319 8.87 3.11 16.04
C LEU A 319 8.53 2.13 14.92
N VAL A 320 7.96 2.64 13.83
CA VAL A 320 7.76 1.88 12.59
C VAL A 320 8.29 2.71 11.44
N ARG A 321 9.23 2.15 10.68
CA ARG A 321 9.75 2.76 9.45
C ARG A 321 9.18 2.01 8.27
N VAL A 322 8.54 2.72 7.34
CA VAL A 322 7.84 2.15 6.18
C VAL A 322 8.44 2.68 4.88
N GLU A 323 8.61 1.77 3.93
CA GLU A 323 8.99 2.06 2.54
C GLU A 323 7.88 1.56 1.62
N ASP A 324 7.55 2.35 0.61
CA ASP A 324 6.53 2.00 -0.38
C ASP A 324 6.87 2.62 -1.74
N ALA A 325 7.05 1.75 -2.74
CA ALA A 325 7.26 2.18 -4.12
C ALA A 325 5.95 2.22 -4.93
N THR A 326 4.88 1.62 -4.40
CA THR A 326 3.53 1.46 -4.94
C THR A 326 3.44 0.66 -6.25
N GLU A 327 4.38 0.77 -7.18
CA GLU A 327 4.31 0.19 -8.53
C GLU A 327 5.27 -0.99 -8.75
N GLN A 328 5.64 -1.24 -10.01
CA GLN A 328 6.46 -2.37 -10.43
C GLN A 328 5.78 -3.71 -10.12
N PHE A 329 6.41 -4.58 -9.35
CA PHE A 329 5.90 -5.91 -9.04
C PHE A 329 5.16 -5.97 -7.70
N GLN A 330 5.09 -4.86 -6.95
CA GLN A 330 4.32 -4.78 -5.71
C GLN A 330 2.84 -5.11 -5.96
N LEU A 331 2.23 -5.85 -5.02
CA LEU A 331 0.81 -6.16 -5.06
C LEU A 331 0.01 -4.97 -4.56
N ARG A 332 -0.48 -4.18 -5.52
CA ARG A 332 -1.03 -2.84 -5.29
C ARG A 332 -2.51 -2.70 -5.63
N GLY A 333 -3.10 -3.72 -6.27
CA GLY A 333 -4.45 -3.65 -6.78
C GLY A 333 -4.56 -2.51 -7.80
N LYS A 334 -5.33 -1.46 -7.46
CA LYS A 334 -5.55 -0.27 -8.30
C LYS A 334 -4.76 0.97 -7.92
N GLN A 335 -3.86 0.87 -6.96
CA GLN A 335 -2.99 1.97 -6.56
C GLN A 335 -1.98 2.31 -7.67
N VAL A 336 -1.78 3.61 -7.94
CA VAL A 336 -0.77 4.11 -8.89
C VAL A 336 -0.17 5.42 -8.40
N LEU A 337 1.02 5.77 -8.91
CA LEU A 337 1.68 7.05 -8.59
C LEU A 337 0.99 8.25 -9.26
N ASP A 338 0.18 8.02 -10.29
CA ASP A 338 -0.56 9.09 -10.97
C ASP A 338 -2.01 8.63 -11.16
N ALA A 339 -2.87 8.95 -10.19
CA ALA A 339 -4.25 8.48 -10.16
C ALA A 339 -5.06 9.04 -11.34
N HIS A 340 -5.74 8.15 -12.07
CA HIS A 340 -6.54 8.51 -13.25
C HIS A 340 -7.57 7.43 -13.60
N GLY A 341 -8.75 7.85 -14.07
CA GLY A 341 -9.78 6.94 -14.55
C GLY A 341 -10.19 5.89 -13.51
N ILE A 342 -9.84 4.63 -13.75
CA ILE A 342 -10.13 3.50 -12.85
C ILE A 342 -8.98 3.15 -11.90
N TRP A 343 -7.87 3.90 -11.95
CA TRP A 343 -6.69 3.77 -11.09
C TRP A 343 -6.73 4.83 -10.00
N TYR A 344 -6.50 4.42 -8.76
CA TYR A 344 -6.75 5.22 -7.57
C TYR A 344 -5.46 5.75 -6.94
N THR A 345 -5.62 6.71 -6.04
CA THR A 345 -4.55 7.25 -5.19
C THR A 345 -3.79 6.12 -4.52
N GLN A 346 -2.46 6.21 -4.46
CA GLN A 346 -1.66 5.31 -3.64
C GLN A 346 -2.05 5.40 -2.16
N VAL A 347 -1.70 4.36 -1.40
CA VAL A 347 -1.89 4.23 0.04
C VAL A 347 -0.60 3.70 0.63
N SER A 348 0.05 4.50 1.46
CA SER A 348 1.32 4.13 2.08
C SER A 348 1.21 4.15 3.60
N GLY A 349 1.92 3.23 4.26
CA GLY A 349 2.00 3.14 5.71
C GLY A 349 0.99 2.18 6.36
N ILE A 350 0.71 2.45 7.63
CA ILE A 350 -0.19 1.61 8.44
C ILE A 350 -1.63 1.93 8.03
N TRP A 351 -2.26 1.02 7.29
CA TRP A 351 -3.64 1.21 6.79
C TRP A 351 -4.68 0.28 7.44
N GLN A 352 -4.25 -0.62 8.34
CA GLN A 352 -5.14 -1.41 9.20
C GLN A 352 -4.63 -1.46 10.65
N THR A 353 -5.47 -1.95 11.57
CA THR A 353 -5.28 -1.81 13.03
C THR A 353 -3.95 -2.36 13.54
N VAL A 354 -3.38 -1.67 14.53
CA VAL A 354 -2.22 -2.10 15.32
C VAL A 354 -2.64 -2.37 16.76
N TRP A 355 -2.21 -3.47 17.36
CA TRP A 355 -2.59 -3.80 18.73
C TRP A 355 -1.58 -4.69 19.45
N LEU A 356 -1.63 -4.67 20.78
CA LEU A 356 -0.89 -5.57 21.66
C LEU A 356 -1.77 -6.71 22.15
N GLU A 357 -1.19 -7.88 22.35
CA GLU A 357 -1.83 -9.00 23.04
C GLU A 357 -0.92 -9.66 24.05
N GLU A 358 -1.44 -9.86 25.25
CA GLU A 358 -0.80 -10.70 26.24
C GLU A 358 -1.23 -12.15 26.04
N VAL A 359 -0.26 -13.03 25.81
CA VAL A 359 -0.49 -14.47 25.64
C VAL A 359 0.35 -15.27 26.63
N PRO A 360 -0.06 -16.48 27.03
CA PRO A 360 0.80 -17.34 27.83
C PRO A 360 2.09 -17.75 27.08
N ALA A 361 3.07 -18.29 27.80
CA ALA A 361 4.32 -18.75 27.18
C ALA A 361 4.16 -19.81 26.07
N LEU A 362 3.04 -20.56 26.12
CA LEU A 362 2.53 -21.46 25.09
C LEU A 362 1.12 -20.99 24.69
N PHE A 363 0.91 -20.65 23.43
CA PHE A 363 -0.36 -20.08 22.96
C PHE A 363 -0.73 -20.60 21.56
N ALA A 364 -2.01 -20.47 21.19
CA ALA A 364 -2.47 -20.76 19.83
C ALA A 364 -2.08 -19.62 18.88
N GLU A 365 -1.16 -19.87 17.95
CA GLU A 365 -0.79 -18.91 16.91
C GLU A 365 -1.82 -18.88 15.78
N LYS A 366 -2.27 -20.07 15.35
CA LYS A 366 -3.25 -20.24 14.26
C LYS A 366 -4.27 -21.31 14.61
N ILE A 367 -5.52 -21.07 14.19
CA ILE A 367 -6.59 -22.07 14.15
C ILE A 367 -7.10 -22.16 12.71
N LYS A 368 -7.20 -23.38 12.18
CA LYS A 368 -7.95 -23.69 10.95
C LYS A 368 -9.12 -24.59 11.32
N ILE A 369 -10.32 -24.25 10.85
CA ILE A 369 -11.53 -25.01 11.13
C ILE A 369 -12.06 -25.60 9.82
N GLU A 370 -12.12 -26.92 9.76
CA GLU A 370 -12.70 -27.67 8.64
C GLU A 370 -14.05 -28.24 9.06
N THR A 371 -15.04 -28.19 8.17
CA THR A 371 -16.38 -28.68 8.44
C THR A 371 -16.87 -29.58 7.31
N ILE A 372 -17.65 -30.59 7.68
CA ILE A 372 -18.38 -31.45 6.75
C ILE A 372 -19.87 -31.34 7.08
N THR A 373 -20.73 -31.37 6.06
CA THR A 373 -22.19 -31.19 6.18
C THR A 373 -22.88 -32.26 7.03
N ASN A 374 -22.22 -33.39 7.32
CA ASN A 374 -22.70 -34.40 8.27
C ASN A 374 -22.53 -34.00 9.75
N GLY A 375 -21.87 -32.87 10.03
CA GLY A 375 -21.64 -32.33 11.36
C GLY A 375 -20.23 -32.61 11.91
N GLU A 376 -19.36 -33.28 11.16
CA GLU A 376 -17.96 -33.41 11.54
C GLU A 376 -17.24 -32.06 11.43
N VAL A 377 -16.56 -31.68 12.50
CA VAL A 377 -15.78 -30.43 12.59
C VAL A 377 -14.38 -30.79 13.05
N THR A 378 -13.37 -30.49 12.24
CA THR A 378 -11.96 -30.72 12.60
C THR A 378 -11.26 -29.38 12.82
N ILE A 379 -10.69 -29.23 14.00
CA ILE A 379 -9.95 -28.05 14.43
C ILE A 379 -8.47 -28.40 14.35
N HIS A 380 -7.73 -27.67 13.52
CA HIS A 380 -6.27 -27.77 13.40
C HIS A 380 -5.63 -26.59 14.10
N LEU A 381 -4.60 -26.86 14.90
CA LEU A 381 -3.96 -25.90 15.78
C LEU A 381 -2.47 -25.79 15.45
N THR A 382 -2.01 -24.55 15.31
CA THR A 382 -0.58 -24.24 15.35
C THR A 382 -0.33 -23.51 16.66
N ALA A 383 0.45 -24.14 17.55
CA ALA A 383 0.84 -23.55 18.82
C ALA A 383 2.27 -23.01 18.76
N ASN A 384 2.51 -21.88 19.42
CA ASN A 384 3.83 -21.28 19.55
C ASN A 384 4.24 -21.26 21.01
N GLY A 385 5.44 -21.79 21.28
CA GLY A 385 5.98 -21.93 22.62
C GLY A 385 6.61 -23.29 22.87
N ARG A 386 7.31 -23.41 24.00
CA ARG A 386 7.87 -24.70 24.42
C ARG A 386 6.77 -25.58 24.98
N ILE A 387 6.62 -26.76 24.40
CA ILE A 387 5.70 -27.80 24.87
C ILE A 387 6.52 -28.90 25.55
N SER A 388 6.20 -29.17 26.82
CA SER A 388 6.68 -30.37 27.52
C SER A 388 5.57 -31.42 27.47
N GLY A 389 5.63 -32.34 26.52
CA GLY A 389 4.60 -33.39 26.33
C GLY A 389 3.64 -33.08 25.18
N GLN A 390 2.37 -33.46 25.33
CA GLN A 390 1.33 -33.21 24.33
C GLN A 390 0.57 -31.91 24.65
N LEU A 391 0.05 -31.24 23.62
CA LEU A 391 -0.79 -30.06 23.76
C LEU A 391 -2.19 -30.48 24.22
N ASP A 392 -2.54 -30.20 25.47
CA ASP A 392 -3.91 -30.43 25.96
C ASP A 392 -4.86 -29.36 25.44
N VAL A 393 -5.96 -29.80 24.82
CA VAL A 393 -6.95 -28.92 24.21
C VAL A 393 -8.35 -29.30 24.69
N ILE A 394 -9.11 -28.29 25.10
CA ILE A 394 -10.54 -28.42 25.35
C ILE A 394 -11.26 -27.51 24.38
N ALA A 395 -12.19 -28.08 23.61
CA ALA A 395 -13.08 -27.33 22.74
C ALA A 395 -14.52 -27.43 23.23
N THR A 396 -15.17 -26.27 23.36
CA THR A 396 -16.59 -26.16 23.68
C THR A 396 -17.30 -25.42 22.56
N VAL A 397 -18.34 -26.04 22.00
CA VAL A 397 -19.13 -25.49 20.90
C VAL A 397 -20.50 -25.09 21.41
N ARG A 398 -20.92 -23.86 21.10
CA ARG A 398 -22.25 -23.34 21.45
C ARG A 398 -22.99 -22.87 20.21
N LEU A 399 -24.31 -22.96 20.28
CA LEU A 399 -25.23 -22.36 19.31
C LEU A 399 -26.28 -21.59 20.09
N ASN A 400 -26.44 -20.29 19.80
CA ASN A 400 -27.36 -19.41 20.51
C ASN A 400 -27.15 -19.43 22.04
N GLY A 401 -25.87 -19.43 22.47
CA GLY A 401 -25.46 -19.49 23.88
C GLY A 401 -25.62 -20.85 24.56
N LYS A 402 -26.22 -21.85 23.91
CA LYS A 402 -26.38 -23.20 24.45
C LYS A 402 -25.24 -24.11 24.02
N GLU A 403 -24.64 -24.83 24.96
CA GLU A 403 -23.64 -25.87 24.65
C GLU A 403 -24.26 -27.01 23.82
N ILE A 404 -23.60 -27.30 22.70
CA ILE A 404 -23.99 -28.36 21.76
C ILE A 404 -23.09 -29.57 21.92
N THR A 405 -21.78 -29.33 22.06
CA THR A 405 -20.80 -30.38 22.28
C THR A 405 -19.57 -29.83 22.98
N HIS A 406 -18.85 -30.70 23.67
CA HIS A 406 -17.59 -30.43 24.33
C HIS A 406 -16.67 -31.63 24.11
N LYS A 407 -15.39 -31.38 23.83
CA LYS A 407 -14.38 -32.43 23.74
C LYS A 407 -13.06 -31.98 24.31
N LYS A 408 -12.47 -32.87 25.09
CA LYS A 408 -11.08 -32.82 25.50
C LYS A 408 -10.26 -33.76 24.61
N GLY A 409 -9.09 -33.30 24.18
CA GLY A 409 -8.13 -34.10 23.43
C GLY A 409 -6.71 -33.61 23.66
N SER A 410 -5.77 -34.26 22.98
CA SER A 410 -4.37 -33.89 23.01
C SER A 410 -3.79 -33.86 21.59
N GLY A 411 -2.81 -32.98 21.36
CA GLY A 411 -2.17 -32.78 20.07
C GLY A 411 -2.63 -31.51 19.35
N ASN A 412 -2.26 -31.41 18.08
CA ASN A 412 -2.51 -30.25 17.22
C ASN A 412 -3.79 -30.37 16.38
N GLN A 413 -4.60 -31.40 16.61
CA GLN A 413 -5.84 -31.64 15.87
C GLN A 413 -6.92 -32.18 16.81
N LEU A 414 -8.13 -31.66 16.69
CA LEU A 414 -9.30 -32.11 17.46
C LEU A 414 -10.54 -32.19 16.58
N THR A 415 -11.12 -33.38 16.45
CA THR A 415 -12.37 -33.59 15.68
C THR A 415 -13.57 -33.71 16.62
N LEU A 416 -14.62 -32.94 16.37
CA LEU A 416 -15.89 -32.89 17.09
C LEU A 416 -17.03 -33.32 16.16
N ASN A 417 -18.16 -33.72 16.74
CA ASN A 417 -19.38 -33.99 15.99
C ASN A 417 -20.52 -33.10 16.48
N ILE A 418 -21.16 -32.40 15.55
CA ILE A 418 -22.33 -31.55 15.78
C ILE A 418 -23.58 -32.38 15.43
N PRO A 419 -24.40 -32.78 16.41
CA PRO A 419 -25.61 -33.53 16.14
C PRO A 419 -26.64 -32.64 15.43
N ASN A 420 -27.23 -33.14 14.34
CA ASN A 420 -28.21 -32.42 13.52
C ASN A 420 -27.72 -31.01 13.12
N PRO A 421 -26.61 -30.91 12.35
CA PRO A 421 -25.99 -29.64 12.05
C PRO A 421 -26.94 -28.71 11.28
N GLN A 422 -26.99 -27.45 11.70
CA GLN A 422 -27.64 -26.38 10.94
C GLN A 422 -26.60 -25.80 9.99
N LEU A 423 -26.86 -25.93 8.69
CA LEU A 423 -25.91 -25.50 7.67
C LEU A 423 -25.96 -23.99 7.46
N TRP A 424 -24.79 -23.39 7.28
CA TRP A 424 -24.66 -21.99 6.91
C TRP A 424 -25.10 -21.82 5.44
N THR A 425 -25.94 -20.82 5.21
CA THR A 425 -26.31 -20.32 3.88
C THR A 425 -26.46 -18.79 3.93
N PRO A 426 -26.52 -18.10 2.78
CA PRO A 426 -26.87 -16.68 2.76
C PRO A 426 -28.21 -16.38 3.45
N ASP A 427 -29.20 -17.27 3.38
CA ASP A 427 -30.53 -17.04 3.95
C ASP A 427 -30.63 -17.45 5.42
N THR A 428 -29.80 -18.42 5.83
CA THR A 428 -29.70 -18.92 7.20
C THR A 428 -28.22 -18.96 7.61
N PRO A 429 -27.62 -17.82 7.96
CA PRO A 429 -26.18 -17.71 8.26
C PRO A 429 -25.85 -18.24 9.66
N THR A 430 -26.13 -19.51 9.91
CA THR A 430 -25.90 -20.13 11.22
C THR A 430 -24.41 -20.22 11.52
N LEU A 431 -23.99 -19.62 12.64
CA LEU A 431 -22.64 -19.69 13.18
C LEU A 431 -22.65 -20.37 14.55
N TYR A 432 -21.64 -21.21 14.77
CA TYR A 432 -21.38 -21.88 16.04
C TYR A 432 -20.23 -21.16 16.74
N ASP A 433 -20.43 -20.76 17.99
CA ASP A 433 -19.37 -20.21 18.83
C ASP A 433 -18.43 -21.35 19.24
N LEU A 434 -17.14 -21.13 19.09
CA LEU A 434 -16.08 -22.05 19.51
C LEU A 434 -15.24 -21.39 20.61
N GLU A 435 -15.09 -22.07 21.73
CA GLU A 435 -14.16 -21.70 22.80
C GLU A 435 -13.11 -22.80 22.93
N LEU A 436 -11.84 -22.41 22.82
CA LEU A 436 -10.69 -23.30 22.97
C LEU A 436 -9.90 -22.93 24.21
N HIS A 437 -9.55 -23.94 25.01
CA HIS A 437 -8.60 -23.83 26.10
C HIS A 437 -7.36 -24.64 25.74
N LEU A 438 -6.21 -23.99 25.72
CA LEU A 438 -4.91 -24.59 25.41
C LEU A 438 -3.91 -24.22 26.51
N ASN A 439 -3.71 -25.11 27.48
CA ASN A 439 -2.65 -24.97 28.49
C ASN A 439 -2.50 -23.56 29.12
N GLY A 440 -3.63 -22.90 29.44
CA GLY A 440 -3.69 -21.54 30.01
C GLY A 440 -4.11 -20.44 29.03
N ASP A 441 -4.05 -20.68 27.72
CA ASP A 441 -4.59 -19.79 26.68
C ASP A 441 -6.08 -20.08 26.46
N VAL A 442 -6.88 -19.01 26.39
CA VAL A 442 -8.33 -19.11 26.12
C VAL A 442 -8.64 -18.29 24.88
N VAL A 443 -9.07 -18.98 23.83
CA VAL A 443 -9.35 -18.39 22.53
C VAL A 443 -10.81 -18.58 22.17
N HIS A 444 -11.45 -17.50 21.74
CA HIS A 444 -12.78 -17.52 21.16
C HIS A 444 -12.68 -17.44 19.63
N SER A 445 -13.47 -18.26 18.96
CA SER A 445 -13.58 -18.36 17.51
C SER A 445 -15.02 -18.70 17.14
N TYR A 446 -15.29 -18.92 15.86
CA TYR A 446 -16.59 -19.37 15.37
C TYR A 446 -16.44 -20.09 14.03
N PHE A 447 -17.45 -20.87 13.65
CA PHE A 447 -17.49 -21.51 12.34
C PHE A 447 -18.92 -21.65 11.83
N GLY A 448 -19.06 -21.73 10.51
CA GLY A 448 -20.29 -22.14 9.82
C GLY A 448 -20.07 -23.48 9.14
N ILE A 449 -21.06 -24.38 9.21
CA ILE A 449 -20.98 -25.69 8.56
C ILE A 449 -21.56 -25.56 7.15
N ARG A 450 -20.73 -25.74 6.13
CA ARG A 450 -21.16 -25.65 4.73
C ARG A 450 -20.21 -26.39 3.80
N GLU A 451 -20.73 -26.83 2.67
CA GLU A 451 -19.96 -27.39 1.57
C GLU A 451 -20.14 -26.53 0.31
N VAL A 452 -19.03 -26.11 -0.29
CA VAL A 452 -19.01 -25.44 -1.59
C VAL A 452 -18.65 -26.47 -2.65
N GLY A 453 -19.36 -26.47 -3.78
CA GLY A 453 -19.10 -27.42 -4.84
C GLY A 453 -19.60 -26.96 -6.20
N LYS A 454 -19.61 -27.91 -7.13
CA LYS A 454 -20.18 -27.74 -8.46
C LYS A 454 -20.74 -29.06 -8.96
N THR A 455 -21.81 -28.98 -9.75
CA THR A 455 -22.41 -30.14 -10.42
C THR A 455 -22.73 -29.80 -11.87
N LYS A 456 -22.96 -30.80 -12.72
CA LYS A 456 -23.48 -30.58 -14.08
C LYS A 456 -25.00 -30.66 -14.06
N ASP A 457 -25.65 -29.72 -14.74
CA ASP A 457 -27.09 -29.81 -14.97
C ASP A 457 -27.44 -30.88 -16.02
N ALA A 458 -28.73 -31.06 -16.29
CA ALA A 458 -29.22 -32.04 -17.28
C ALA A 458 -28.71 -31.77 -18.71
N ALA A 459 -28.27 -30.54 -19.03
CA ALA A 459 -27.67 -30.17 -20.30
C ALA A 459 -26.14 -30.29 -20.30
N GLY A 460 -25.53 -30.74 -19.21
CA GLY A 460 -24.08 -30.93 -19.06
C GLY A 460 -23.32 -29.66 -18.67
N HIS A 461 -23.99 -28.55 -18.37
CA HIS A 461 -23.36 -27.30 -17.96
C HIS A 461 -23.02 -27.31 -16.48
N TRP A 462 -21.86 -26.77 -16.10
CA TRP A 462 -21.50 -26.59 -14.70
C TRP A 462 -22.42 -25.58 -14.00
N ARG A 463 -22.77 -25.90 -12.75
CA ARG A 463 -23.53 -25.09 -11.81
C ARG A 463 -22.79 -25.07 -10.48
N PHE A 464 -22.63 -23.90 -9.89
CA PHE A 464 -22.14 -23.80 -8.51
C PHE A 464 -23.17 -24.39 -7.57
N THR A 465 -22.70 -25.03 -6.50
CA THR A 465 -23.55 -25.61 -5.47
C THR A 465 -23.11 -25.16 -4.09
N LEU A 466 -24.07 -24.93 -3.22
CA LEU A 466 -23.87 -24.78 -1.78
C LEU A 466 -24.68 -25.86 -1.08
N ASN A 467 -24.05 -26.64 -0.21
CA ASN A 467 -24.68 -27.76 0.51
C ASN A 467 -25.37 -28.76 -0.45
N GLY A 468 -24.71 -29.07 -1.57
CA GLY A 468 -25.21 -29.96 -2.61
C GLY A 468 -26.34 -29.41 -3.50
N GLN A 469 -26.83 -28.19 -3.25
CA GLN A 469 -27.91 -27.57 -4.04
C GLN A 469 -27.35 -26.49 -5.00
N PRO A 470 -27.81 -26.43 -6.26
CA PRO A 470 -27.44 -25.35 -7.17
C PRO A 470 -27.75 -23.97 -6.59
N ILE A 471 -26.80 -23.04 -6.70
CA ILE A 471 -26.95 -21.66 -6.25
C ILE A 471 -26.44 -20.71 -7.34
N PHE A 472 -27.19 -19.63 -7.59
CA PHE A 472 -26.75 -18.56 -8.46
C PHE A 472 -26.08 -17.48 -7.60
N HIS A 473 -24.81 -17.18 -7.87
CA HIS A 473 -24.10 -16.09 -7.21
C HIS A 473 -24.52 -14.77 -7.84
N TRP A 474 -25.34 -14.00 -7.13
CA TRP A 474 -25.86 -12.71 -7.54
C TRP A 474 -25.19 -11.63 -6.69
N GLY A 475 -24.21 -10.92 -7.26
CA GLY A 475 -23.33 -10.04 -6.51
C GLY A 475 -22.65 -8.95 -7.36
N PRO A 476 -22.35 -7.78 -6.77
CA PRO A 476 -21.52 -6.79 -7.43
C PRO A 476 -20.03 -7.14 -7.32
N LEU A 477 -19.25 -6.44 -8.13
CA LEU A 477 -17.82 -6.24 -7.91
C LEU A 477 -17.65 -5.06 -6.94
N ASP A 478 -16.96 -5.29 -5.84
CA ASP A 478 -16.70 -4.30 -4.79
C ASP A 478 -15.21 -3.95 -4.74
N GLN A 479 -14.88 -2.68 -5.01
CA GLN A 479 -13.52 -2.16 -4.99
C GLN A 479 -13.01 -1.88 -3.56
N GLY A 480 -13.91 -1.68 -2.59
CA GLY A 480 -13.54 -1.29 -1.22
C GLY A 480 -12.80 0.04 -1.14
N TRP A 481 -13.19 1.05 -1.93
CA TRP A 481 -12.53 2.36 -1.94
C TRP A 481 -13.41 3.44 -1.32
N TRP A 482 -12.88 4.10 -0.28
CA TRP A 482 -13.59 5.09 0.52
C TRP A 482 -13.11 6.51 0.21
N PRO A 483 -14.00 7.50 0.13
CA PRO A 483 -13.62 8.86 -0.23
C PRO A 483 -12.74 9.56 0.83
N ASP A 484 -12.82 9.10 2.08
CA ASP A 484 -12.19 9.68 3.25
C ASP A 484 -11.06 8.80 3.82
N GLY A 485 -11.20 7.47 3.79
CA GLY A 485 -10.20 6.51 4.24
C GLY A 485 -9.39 5.79 3.15
N LEU A 486 -9.70 6.00 1.86
CA LEU A 486 -9.09 5.31 0.71
C LEU A 486 -9.24 3.78 0.80
N LEU A 487 -8.15 3.04 1.06
CA LEU A 487 -8.23 1.58 1.28
C LEU A 487 -8.87 1.22 2.63
N THR A 488 -8.77 2.07 3.64
CA THR A 488 -9.29 1.80 4.98
C THR A 488 -10.74 2.22 5.05
N PRO A 489 -11.71 1.33 5.36
CA PRO A 489 -13.06 1.77 5.66
C PRO A 489 -13.09 2.76 6.84
N PRO A 490 -14.02 3.73 6.86
CA PRO A 490 -14.05 4.77 7.89
C PRO A 490 -14.37 4.25 9.28
N SER A 491 -15.08 3.13 9.43
CA SER A 491 -15.30 2.46 10.70
C SER A 491 -15.83 1.03 10.48
N ASP A 492 -15.94 0.24 11.55
CA ASP A 492 -16.58 -1.08 11.51
C ASP A 492 -18.05 -0.99 11.07
N GLU A 493 -18.77 0.04 11.53
CA GLU A 493 -20.16 0.32 11.18
C GLU A 493 -20.31 0.73 9.71
N GLY A 494 -19.41 1.58 9.19
CA GLY A 494 -19.44 1.98 7.78
C GLY A 494 -19.20 0.79 6.86
N MET A 495 -18.24 -0.06 7.22
CA MET A 495 -17.98 -1.31 6.49
C MET A 495 -19.17 -2.29 6.57
N LEU A 496 -19.79 -2.45 7.75
CA LEU A 496 -20.96 -3.31 7.92
C LEU A 496 -22.15 -2.80 7.09
N PHE A 497 -22.36 -1.49 7.02
CA PHE A 497 -23.45 -0.89 6.26
C PHE A 497 -23.43 -1.31 4.78
N ASP A 498 -22.27 -1.29 4.12
CA ASP A 498 -22.18 -1.69 2.71
C ASP A 498 -22.64 -3.15 2.50
N ILE A 499 -22.26 -4.05 3.41
CA ILE A 499 -22.65 -5.47 3.37
C ILE A 499 -24.16 -5.62 3.61
N GLU A 500 -24.70 -4.95 4.62
CA GLU A 500 -26.12 -4.99 4.96
C GLU A 500 -26.99 -4.38 3.86
N TRP A 501 -26.54 -3.28 3.27
CA TRP A 501 -27.22 -2.63 2.16
C TRP A 501 -27.30 -3.57 0.96
N LEU A 502 -26.18 -4.19 0.56
CA LEU A 502 -26.15 -5.16 -0.54
C LEU A 502 -27.05 -6.36 -0.27
N LYS A 503 -27.04 -6.87 0.97
CA LYS A 503 -27.96 -7.95 1.38
C LYS A 503 -29.42 -7.52 1.23
N SER A 504 -29.77 -6.32 1.69
CA SER A 504 -31.13 -5.78 1.61
C SER A 504 -31.59 -5.53 0.17
N ALA A 505 -30.65 -5.21 -0.74
CA ALA A 505 -30.91 -5.04 -2.16
C ALA A 505 -31.11 -6.37 -2.91
N GLY A 506 -30.98 -7.51 -2.22
CA GLY A 506 -31.22 -8.85 -2.75
C GLY A 506 -29.97 -9.56 -3.28
N PHE A 507 -28.78 -8.99 -3.08
CA PHE A 507 -27.52 -9.68 -3.39
C PHE A 507 -27.24 -10.78 -2.36
N ASN A 508 -26.62 -11.87 -2.81
CA ASN A 508 -26.20 -12.99 -1.97
C ASN A 508 -24.69 -13.26 -2.04
N MET A 509 -23.97 -12.50 -2.86
CA MET A 509 -22.53 -12.60 -3.05
C MET A 509 -21.90 -11.21 -3.23
N ILE A 510 -20.65 -11.03 -2.82
CA ILE A 510 -19.79 -9.89 -3.16
C ILE A 510 -18.48 -10.44 -3.71
N ARG A 511 -18.01 -9.91 -4.86
CA ARG A 511 -16.63 -10.13 -5.30
C ARG A 511 -15.77 -9.01 -4.77
N LYS A 512 -14.93 -9.30 -3.78
CA LYS A 512 -13.96 -8.34 -3.27
C LYS A 512 -12.79 -8.29 -4.26
N HIS A 513 -12.75 -7.19 -4.99
CA HIS A 513 -11.92 -7.05 -6.18
C HIS A 513 -10.50 -6.62 -5.82
N ILE A 514 -9.53 -7.48 -6.13
CA ILE A 514 -8.07 -7.28 -6.01
C ILE A 514 -7.62 -6.52 -4.75
N LYS A 515 -8.27 -6.82 -3.61
CA LYS A 515 -8.06 -6.20 -2.30
C LYS A 515 -8.33 -7.22 -1.21
N VAL A 516 -7.58 -7.17 -0.12
CA VAL A 516 -7.90 -7.91 1.12
C VAL A 516 -8.43 -6.91 2.15
N GLU A 517 -9.71 -7.01 2.51
CA GLU A 517 -10.30 -6.16 3.56
C GLU A 517 -9.79 -6.52 4.98
N PRO A 518 -9.95 -5.64 5.98
CA PRO A 518 -9.79 -6.02 7.38
C PRO A 518 -10.56 -7.30 7.70
N ARG A 519 -9.99 -8.19 8.52
CA ARG A 519 -10.61 -9.51 8.81
C ARG A 519 -12.04 -9.43 9.36
N ARG A 520 -12.43 -8.29 9.92
CA ARG A 520 -13.79 -7.97 10.35
C ARG A 520 -14.81 -7.92 9.21
N TYR A 521 -14.42 -7.54 8.00
CA TYR A 521 -15.28 -7.58 6.80
C TYR A 521 -15.87 -8.98 6.58
N TYR A 522 -15.01 -10.00 6.60
CA TYR A 522 -15.43 -11.39 6.38
C TYR A 522 -16.26 -11.91 7.56
N TYR A 523 -15.96 -11.48 8.79
CA TYR A 523 -16.81 -11.78 9.95
C TYR A 523 -18.22 -11.23 9.80
N HIS A 524 -18.37 -10.01 9.27
CA HIS A 524 -19.70 -9.47 8.97
C HIS A 524 -20.38 -10.20 7.82
N CYS A 525 -19.65 -10.56 6.76
CA CYS A 525 -20.19 -11.40 5.68
C CYS A 525 -20.70 -12.75 6.21
N ASP A 526 -19.96 -13.38 7.12
CA ASP A 526 -20.35 -14.63 7.77
C ASP A 526 -21.64 -14.48 8.58
N ARG A 527 -21.79 -13.37 9.31
CA ARG A 527 -22.96 -13.10 10.16
C ARG A 527 -24.21 -12.67 9.39
N VAL A 528 -24.03 -11.82 8.39
CA VAL A 528 -25.12 -11.28 7.56
C VAL A 528 -25.64 -12.32 6.55
N GLY A 529 -24.80 -13.30 6.19
CA GLY A 529 -25.14 -14.27 5.16
C GLY A 529 -24.88 -13.71 3.76
N MET A 530 -23.63 -13.30 3.53
CA MET A 530 -23.14 -12.82 2.24
C MET A 530 -21.98 -13.70 1.79
N MET A 531 -22.08 -14.34 0.61
CA MET A 531 -20.95 -15.09 0.05
C MET A 531 -19.88 -14.13 -0.47
N VAL A 532 -18.62 -14.56 -0.46
CA VAL A 532 -17.49 -13.77 -0.94
C VAL A 532 -16.70 -14.54 -1.98
N TRP A 533 -16.44 -13.87 -3.11
CA TRP A 533 -15.33 -14.20 -4.00
C TRP A 533 -14.16 -13.33 -3.57
N GLN A 534 -13.09 -13.95 -3.12
CA GLN A 534 -11.92 -13.24 -2.63
C GLN A 534 -10.82 -13.27 -3.70
N ASP A 535 -10.52 -12.10 -4.23
CA ASP A 535 -9.42 -11.91 -5.15
C ASP A 535 -8.09 -11.71 -4.40
N GLN A 536 -7.03 -12.27 -4.97
CA GLN A 536 -5.68 -11.86 -4.61
C GLN A 536 -5.39 -10.47 -5.18
N VAL A 537 -4.58 -9.69 -4.46
CA VAL A 537 -4.17 -8.36 -4.90
C VAL A 537 -3.27 -8.47 -6.13
N SER A 538 -3.62 -7.76 -7.21
CA SER A 538 -2.84 -7.75 -8.45
C SER A 538 -1.61 -6.86 -8.34
N GLY A 539 -0.58 -7.20 -9.12
CA GLY A 539 0.66 -6.41 -9.25
C GLY A 539 1.20 -6.41 -10.67
N GLY A 540 2.48 -6.09 -10.83
CA GLY A 540 3.14 -5.99 -12.13
C GLY A 540 2.85 -4.66 -12.83
N THR A 541 3.62 -4.38 -13.88
CA THR A 541 3.41 -3.16 -14.68
C THR A 541 2.45 -3.42 -15.82
N GLY A 542 1.58 -2.44 -16.12
CA GLY A 542 0.66 -2.51 -17.26
C GLY A 542 1.36 -2.72 -18.62
N LYS A 543 2.63 -2.31 -18.73
CA LYS A 543 3.48 -2.54 -19.91
C LYS A 543 3.88 -4.01 -20.06
N PHE A 544 4.00 -4.75 -18.96
CA PHE A 544 4.39 -6.16 -18.94
C PHE A 544 3.21 -7.11 -18.71
N TRP A 545 1.99 -6.59 -18.56
CA TRP A 545 0.81 -7.44 -18.54
C TRP A 545 0.57 -8.07 -19.91
N PRO A 546 0.22 -9.36 -19.97
CA PRO A 546 -0.13 -9.98 -21.22
C PRO A 546 -1.40 -9.35 -21.78
N ARG A 547 -1.61 -9.55 -23.08
CA ARG A 547 -2.87 -9.17 -23.71
C ARG A 547 -4.01 -9.96 -23.07
N TRP A 548 -5.05 -9.27 -22.60
CA TRP A 548 -6.28 -9.95 -22.18
C TRP A 548 -6.96 -10.60 -23.38
N THR A 549 -7.09 -11.93 -23.33
CA THR A 549 -7.56 -12.75 -24.46
C THR A 549 -9.01 -13.25 -24.31
N ARG A 550 -9.74 -12.84 -23.26
CA ARG A 550 -11.19 -13.12 -23.10
C ARG A 550 -11.57 -14.58 -23.37
N LEU A 551 -10.91 -15.52 -22.67
CA LEU A 551 -11.12 -16.97 -22.77
C LEU A 551 -10.50 -17.67 -23.99
N ASP A 552 -9.55 -17.05 -24.71
CA ASP A 552 -8.70 -17.79 -25.66
C ASP A 552 -8.07 -19.00 -24.94
N PRO A 553 -8.10 -20.21 -25.54
CA PRO A 553 -7.55 -21.41 -24.90
C PRO A 553 -6.07 -21.33 -24.55
N ASN A 554 -5.29 -20.45 -25.19
CA ASN A 554 -3.85 -20.32 -24.97
C ASN A 554 -3.45 -18.87 -24.63
N PRO A 555 -3.87 -18.32 -23.48
CA PRO A 555 -3.40 -17.02 -23.05
C PRO A 555 -1.89 -17.08 -22.80
N THR A 556 -1.18 -16.02 -23.16
CA THR A 556 0.23 -15.87 -22.82
C THR A 556 0.32 -15.26 -21.43
N ASP A 557 1.23 -15.76 -20.61
CA ASP A 557 1.49 -15.22 -19.27
C ASP A 557 2.53 -14.08 -19.33
N ALA A 558 2.51 -13.18 -18.35
CA ALA A 558 3.63 -12.29 -18.09
C ALA A 558 4.86 -13.08 -17.63
N GLU A 559 6.04 -12.60 -18.00
CA GLU A 559 7.30 -13.04 -17.39
C GLU A 559 7.56 -12.25 -16.11
N TRP A 560 7.58 -12.96 -14.98
CA TRP A 560 7.89 -12.38 -13.67
C TRP A 560 9.26 -12.87 -13.20
N PRO A 561 10.11 -12.00 -12.63
CA PRO A 561 11.31 -12.43 -11.92
C PRO A 561 10.93 -13.40 -10.79
N GLU A 562 11.75 -14.41 -10.55
CA GLU A 562 11.42 -15.48 -9.60
C GLU A 562 11.14 -14.96 -8.19
N GLU A 563 11.94 -14.02 -7.69
CA GLU A 563 11.72 -13.38 -6.37
C GLU A 563 10.35 -12.70 -6.27
N GLN A 564 9.87 -12.09 -7.36
CA GLN A 564 8.57 -11.42 -7.39
C GLN A 564 7.41 -12.42 -7.44
N HIS A 565 7.61 -13.54 -8.14
CA HIS A 565 6.68 -14.66 -8.09
C HIS A 565 6.62 -15.29 -6.68
N GLU A 566 7.76 -15.49 -6.03
CA GLU A 566 7.82 -16.00 -4.65
C GLU A 566 7.10 -15.06 -3.67
N GLN A 567 7.26 -13.75 -3.82
CA GLN A 567 6.53 -12.76 -3.02
C GLN A 567 5.02 -12.82 -3.29
N PHE A 568 4.60 -12.93 -4.56
CA PHE A 568 3.19 -13.13 -4.90
C PHE A 568 2.60 -14.38 -4.24
N MET A 569 3.31 -15.51 -4.32
CA MET A 569 2.87 -16.78 -3.72
C MET A 569 2.84 -16.70 -2.19
N ARG A 570 3.76 -15.97 -1.57
CA ARG A 570 3.77 -15.72 -0.12
C ARG A 570 2.51 -14.95 0.31
N GLU A 571 2.18 -13.86 -0.37
CA GLU A 571 0.99 -13.08 -0.04
C GLU A 571 -0.30 -13.85 -0.35
N LEU A 572 -0.34 -14.65 -1.43
CA LEU A 572 -1.49 -15.51 -1.75
C LEU A 572 -1.71 -16.59 -0.67
N ASP A 573 -0.65 -17.27 -0.22
CA ASP A 573 -0.75 -18.25 0.85
C ASP A 573 -1.17 -17.62 2.19
N TRP A 574 -0.66 -16.43 2.50
CA TRP A 574 -1.06 -15.72 3.71
C TRP A 574 -2.49 -15.19 3.65
N MET A 575 -2.97 -14.73 2.48
CA MET A 575 -4.38 -14.38 2.29
C MET A 575 -5.27 -15.61 2.55
N ILE A 576 -4.99 -16.76 1.92
CA ILE A 576 -5.77 -17.98 2.15
C ILE A 576 -5.65 -18.42 3.60
N THR A 577 -4.45 -18.44 4.17
CA THR A 577 -4.18 -18.82 5.57
C THR A 577 -4.96 -17.99 6.59
N SER A 578 -5.05 -16.68 6.38
CA SER A 578 -5.73 -15.77 7.31
C SER A 578 -7.25 -15.78 7.15
N LEU A 579 -7.76 -16.28 6.01
CA LEU A 579 -9.17 -16.21 5.65
C LEU A 579 -9.88 -17.57 5.51
N GLU A 580 -9.15 -18.69 5.48
CA GLU A 580 -9.68 -20.03 5.15
C GLU A 580 -10.76 -20.56 6.11
N SER A 581 -10.88 -20.00 7.32
CA SER A 581 -11.93 -20.39 8.29
C SER A 581 -13.25 -19.62 8.13
N HIS A 582 -13.31 -18.59 7.27
CA HIS A 582 -14.57 -17.84 7.03
C HIS A 582 -15.54 -18.64 6.14
N PRO A 583 -16.74 -19.03 6.64
CA PRO A 583 -17.72 -19.78 5.85
C PRO A 583 -18.22 -19.01 4.62
N SER A 584 -18.26 -17.69 4.67
CA SER A 584 -18.71 -16.81 3.57
C SER A 584 -17.87 -16.92 2.31
N ILE A 585 -16.58 -17.19 2.42
CA ILE A 585 -15.72 -17.27 1.24
C ILE A 585 -16.00 -18.59 0.51
N VAL A 586 -16.44 -18.48 -0.75
CA VAL A 586 -16.81 -19.62 -1.59
C VAL A 586 -15.93 -19.77 -2.83
N THR A 587 -15.12 -18.76 -3.16
CA THR A 587 -14.25 -18.80 -4.34
C THR A 587 -12.98 -18.00 -4.09
N TRP A 588 -11.83 -18.60 -4.46
CA TRP A 588 -10.54 -17.92 -4.55
C TRP A 588 -10.28 -17.48 -5.98
N VAL A 589 -9.76 -16.26 -6.14
CA VAL A 589 -9.48 -15.66 -7.44
C VAL A 589 -8.02 -15.17 -7.47
N PRO A 590 -7.06 -15.99 -7.92
CA PRO A 590 -5.64 -15.60 -7.97
C PRO A 590 -5.34 -14.43 -8.91
N PHE A 591 -6.05 -14.31 -10.03
CA PHE A 591 -5.84 -13.25 -11.01
C PHE A 591 -7.14 -12.56 -11.44
N ASN A 592 -7.01 -11.28 -11.80
CA ASN A 592 -8.05 -10.50 -12.48
C ASN A 592 -7.57 -10.12 -13.88
N GLU A 593 -8.38 -10.42 -14.89
CA GLU A 593 -8.09 -10.28 -16.32
C GLU A 593 -6.67 -10.80 -16.62
N ALA A 594 -5.82 -9.94 -17.17
CA ALA A 594 -4.41 -10.18 -17.42
C ALA A 594 -3.49 -9.44 -16.41
N TRP A 595 -4.04 -8.87 -15.34
CA TRP A 595 -3.31 -7.94 -14.47
C TRP A 595 -2.31 -8.69 -13.61
N GLY A 596 -1.04 -8.63 -14.03
CA GLY A 596 0.04 -9.37 -13.40
C GLY A 596 -0.10 -10.89 -13.57
N GLN A 597 -0.95 -11.35 -14.50
CA GLN A 597 -1.21 -12.76 -14.72
C GLN A 597 0.08 -13.47 -15.18
N HIS A 598 0.57 -14.41 -14.37
CA HIS A 598 1.82 -15.13 -14.62
C HIS A 598 1.75 -16.56 -14.08
N LYS A 599 2.48 -17.50 -14.70
CA LYS A 599 2.50 -18.92 -14.33
C LYS A 599 1.08 -19.45 -14.02
N THR A 600 0.09 -19.07 -14.83
CA THR A 600 -1.34 -19.10 -14.49
C THR A 600 -1.81 -20.49 -14.04
N ILE A 601 -1.43 -21.52 -14.80
CA ILE A 601 -1.85 -22.90 -14.52
C ILE A 601 -1.16 -23.47 -13.27
N GLU A 602 0.08 -23.07 -13.01
CA GLU A 602 0.81 -23.47 -11.82
C GLU A 602 0.17 -22.86 -10.57
N VAL A 603 -0.06 -21.54 -10.57
CA VAL A 603 -0.74 -20.83 -9.48
C VAL A 603 -2.16 -21.36 -9.26
N GLY A 604 -2.92 -21.60 -10.33
CA GLY A 604 -4.27 -22.15 -10.25
C GLY A 604 -4.32 -23.56 -9.68
N ARG A 605 -3.37 -24.42 -10.08
CA ARG A 605 -3.22 -25.77 -9.52
C ARG A 605 -2.85 -25.70 -8.04
N TRP A 606 -1.83 -24.91 -7.70
CA TRP A 606 -1.40 -24.71 -6.32
C TRP A 606 -2.56 -24.23 -5.45
N THR A 607 -3.35 -23.25 -5.91
CA THR A 607 -4.51 -22.72 -5.17
C THR A 607 -5.56 -23.82 -4.92
N SER A 608 -5.83 -24.64 -5.93
CA SER A 608 -6.80 -25.75 -5.82
C SER A 608 -6.33 -26.86 -4.87
N GLU A 609 -5.03 -27.11 -4.80
CA GLU A 609 -4.42 -28.08 -3.88
C GLU A 609 -4.32 -27.52 -2.46
N ARG A 610 -4.05 -26.21 -2.32
CA ARG A 610 -3.89 -25.51 -1.04
C ARG A 610 -5.19 -25.42 -0.25
N ASP A 611 -6.32 -25.20 -0.91
CA ASP A 611 -7.64 -25.20 -0.28
C ASP A 611 -8.70 -25.87 -1.18
N PRO A 612 -8.87 -27.19 -1.07
CA PRO A 612 -9.85 -27.92 -1.86
C PRO A 612 -11.30 -27.69 -1.42
N SER A 613 -11.53 -26.95 -0.32
CA SER A 613 -12.87 -26.71 0.23
C SER A 613 -13.63 -25.58 -0.51
N ARG A 614 -12.96 -24.89 -1.44
CA ARG A 614 -13.51 -23.77 -2.20
C ARG A 614 -13.24 -23.94 -3.70
N LEU A 615 -14.03 -23.24 -4.50
CA LEU A 615 -13.79 -23.19 -5.94
C LEU A 615 -12.66 -22.21 -6.26
N VAL A 616 -11.98 -22.44 -7.38
CA VAL A 616 -10.96 -21.53 -7.90
C VAL A 616 -11.42 -20.98 -9.24
N ASN A 617 -11.46 -19.65 -9.34
CA ASN A 617 -11.53 -18.95 -10.61
C ASN A 617 -10.16 -18.34 -10.88
N ILE A 618 -9.33 -19.05 -11.67
CA ILE A 618 -7.89 -18.76 -11.79
C ILE A 618 -7.64 -17.33 -12.25
N ALA A 619 -8.37 -16.90 -13.29
CA ALA A 619 -8.31 -15.55 -13.84
C ALA A 619 -9.75 -15.12 -14.19
N SER A 620 -10.24 -14.08 -13.53
CA SER A 620 -11.61 -13.60 -13.68
C SER A 620 -11.65 -12.28 -14.44
N GLY A 621 -12.67 -12.07 -15.30
CA GLY A 621 -12.78 -10.86 -16.11
C GLY A 621 -13.06 -11.17 -17.56
#